data_AF-N9NBU2-F1
#
_entry.id   AF-N9NBU2-F1
#
_cell.length_a   1.000
_cell.length_b   1.000
_cell.length_c   1.000
_cell.angle_alpha   90.00
_cell.angle_beta   90.00
_cell.angle_gamma   90.00
#
_symmetry.space_group_name_H-M   'P 1'
#
loop_
_entity.id
_entity.type
_entity.pdbx_description
1 polymer ?
#
loop_
_entity_poly.entity_id
_entity_poly.type
_entity_poly.pdbx_seq_one_letter_code
_entity_poly.pdbx_strand_id
1 'polypeptide(L)' 'MRQTCSEITSGMSVVALSAFAKEHGLNLPSQESGVIFMVESKTLGRWGCRVTLEKGMVQSAEYNFAD' A
#
# COMPACT_ATOMS: atom_id res chain seq x y z
N MET A 1 -4.59 -10.29 -3.41
CA MET A 1 -4.01 -9.33 -2.45
C MET A 1 -2.63 -9.66 -1.87
N ARG A 2 -2.30 -10.90 -1.45
CA ARG A 2 -0.92 -11.22 -1.00
C ARG A 2 0.16 -10.94 -2.06
N GLN A 3 -0.04 -11.40 -3.30
CA GLN A 3 0.90 -11.13 -4.40
C GLN A 3 1.06 -9.63 -4.65
N THR A 4 -0.05 -8.89 -4.73
CA THR A 4 -0.06 -7.43 -4.89
C THR A 4 0.72 -6.71 -3.80
N CYS A 5 0.60 -7.13 -2.53
CA CYS A 5 1.41 -6.54 -1.46
C CYS A 5 2.90 -6.91 -1.56
N SER A 6 3.23 -8.08 -2.12
CA SER A 6 4.63 -8.48 -2.37
C SER A 6 5.29 -7.72 -3.50
N GLU A 7 4.52 -7.12 -4.42
CA GLU A 7 5.06 -6.25 -5.48
C GLU A 7 5.45 -4.86 -4.97
N ILE A 8 4.92 -4.46 -3.81
CA ILE A 8 5.32 -3.23 -3.14
C ILE A 8 6.70 -3.46 -2.49
N THR A 9 7.73 -2.90 -3.11
CA THR A 9 9.12 -3.05 -2.68
C THR A 9 9.58 -1.87 -1.85
N SER A 10 10.47 -2.14 -0.89
CA SER A 10 11.18 -1.10 -0.14
C SER A 10 12.01 -0.23 -1.09
N GLY A 11 11.88 1.08 -0.98
CA GLY A 11 12.51 2.07 -1.87
C GLY A 11 11.58 2.64 -2.93
N MET A 12 10.36 2.13 -3.11
CA MET A 12 9.36 2.79 -3.95
C MET A 12 9.01 4.17 -3.40
N SER A 13 8.97 5.18 -4.27
CA SER A 13 8.48 6.51 -3.89
C SER A 13 6.96 6.51 -3.71
N VAL A 14 6.43 7.45 -2.93
CA VAL A 14 4.98 7.67 -2.80
C VAL A 14 4.29 7.87 -4.16
N VAL A 15 5.00 8.44 -5.14
CA VAL A 15 4.49 8.62 -6.51
C VAL A 15 4.32 7.27 -7.21
N ALA A 16 5.33 6.40 -7.16
CA ALA A 16 5.27 5.04 -7.71
C ALA A 16 4.20 4.22 -6.99
N LEU A 17 4.12 4.35 -5.66
CA LEU A 17 3.10 3.69 -4.83
C LEU A 17 1.69 4.15 -5.19
N SER A 18 1.50 5.44 -5.48
CA SER A 18 0.21 6.00 -5.90
C SER A 18 -0.21 5.52 -7.29
N ALA A 19 0.75 5.37 -8.21
CA ALA A 19 0.50 4.78 -9.53
C ALA A 19 0.10 3.30 -9.40
N PHE A 20 0.84 2.55 -8.59
CA PHE A 20 0.54 1.16 -8.24
C PHE A 20 -0.86 1.02 -7.61
N ALA A 21 -1.21 1.93 -6.69
CA ALA A 21 -2.52 1.95 -6.07
C ALA A 21 -3.64 2.07 -7.11
N LYS A 22 -3.50 2.99 -8.07
CA LYS A 22 -4.48 3.21 -9.13
C LYS A 22 -4.59 2.02 -10.07
N GLU A 23 -3.46 1.43 -10.46
CA GLU A 23 -3.40 0.28 -11.36
C GLU A 23 -4.08 -0.95 -10.76
N HIS A 24 -3.88 -1.17 -9.46
CA HIS A 24 -4.43 -2.33 -8.73
C HIS A 24 -5.77 -2.05 -8.03
N GLY A 25 -6.35 -0.85 -8.14
CA GLY A 25 -7.65 -0.50 -7.55
C GLY A 25 -7.64 -0.35 -6.02
N LEU A 26 -6.48 0.01 -5.46
CA LEU A 26 -6.27 0.32 -4.05
C LEU A 26 -6.58 1.79 -3.75
N ASN A 27 -6.86 2.09 -2.48
CA ASN A 27 -6.91 3.49 -2.05
C ASN A 27 -5.53 4.17 -2.17
N LEU A 28 -5.56 5.48 -2.38
CA LEU A 28 -4.34 6.27 -2.49
C LEU A 28 -3.68 6.46 -1.10
N PRO A 29 -2.34 6.44 -1.03
CA PRO A 29 -1.63 6.81 0.19
C PRO A 29 -1.93 8.27 0.53
N SER A 30 -2.36 8.54 1.76
CA SER A 30 -2.75 9.89 2.22
C SER A 30 -1.63 10.67 2.90
N GLN A 31 -0.50 10.03 3.16
CA GLN A 31 0.62 10.61 3.92
C GLN A 31 1.95 10.18 3.29
N GLU A 32 2.97 11.04 3.43
CA GLU A 32 4.32 10.79 2.92
C GLU A 32 5.23 10.08 3.93
N SER A 33 4.76 9.86 5.16
CA SER A 33 5.48 9.14 6.22
C SER A 33 4.50 8.54 7.23
N GLY A 34 4.92 7.46 7.88
CA GLY A 34 4.11 6.69 8.81
C GLY A 34 3.55 5.40 8.20
N VAL A 35 2.69 4.72 8.95
CA VAL A 35 2.03 3.49 8.48
C VAL A 35 0.74 3.87 7.75
N ILE A 36 0.63 3.42 6.50
CA ILE A 36 -0.55 3.57 5.65
C ILE A 36 -1.15 2.20 5.34
N PHE A 37 -2.46 2.13 5.22
CA PHE A 37 -3.17 0.92 4.84
C PHE A 37 -3.71 1.08 3.42
N MET A 38 -3.11 0.32 2.51
CA MET A 38 -3.49 0.24 1.11
C MET A 38 -4.51 -0.87 0.91
N VAL A 39 -5.79 -0.56 0.91
CA VAL A 39 -6.89 -1.53 0.86
C VAL A 39 -7.56 -1.55 -0.51
N GLU A 40 -8.02 -2.73 -0.94
CA GLU A 40 -8.81 -2.87 -2.17
C GLU A 40 -10.19 -2.23 -1.99
N SER A 41 -10.51 -1.28 -2.87
CA SER A 41 -11.82 -0.60 -2.86
C SER A 41 -12.97 -1.57 -3.09
N LYS A 42 -12.75 -2.63 -3.90
CA LYS A 42 -13.75 -3.66 -4.20
C LYS A 42 -14.12 -4.53 -3.00
N THR A 43 -13.25 -4.61 -1.99
CA THR A 43 -13.45 -5.52 -0.86
C THR A 43 -13.93 -4.83 0.41
N LEU A 44 -14.32 -3.55 0.31
CA LEU A 44 -14.74 -2.73 1.45
C LEU A 44 -13.70 -2.71 2.58
N GLY A 45 -12.40 -2.80 2.26
CA GLY A 45 -11.33 -2.74 3.25
C GLY A 45 -10.95 -4.06 3.92
N ARG A 46 -11.57 -5.19 3.54
CA ARG A 46 -11.24 -6.51 4.14
C ARG A 46 -9.82 -6.98 3.80
N TRP A 47 -9.32 -6.62 2.62
CA TRP A 47 -8.02 -7.03 2.13
C TRP A 47 -7.17 -5.79 1.81
N GLY A 48 -5.96 -5.73 2.36
CA GLY A 48 -5.03 -4.65 2.06
C GLY A 48 -3.57 -4.95 2.40
N CYS A 49 -2.73 -3.97 2.17
CA CYS A 49 -1.32 -3.96 2.51
C CYS A 49 -1.09 -2.88 3.56
N ARG A 50 -0.44 -3.25 4.66
CA ARG A 50 0.16 -2.30 5.58
C ARG A 50 1.50 -1.88 5.00
N VAL A 51 1.60 -0.64 4.56
CA VAL A 51 2.83 -0.08 4.00
C VAL A 51 3.38 0.94 4.97
N THR A 52 4.65 0.79 5.35
CA THR A 52 5.36 1.77 6.16
C THR A 52 6.09 2.70 5.21
N LEU A 53 5.75 3.98 5.26
CA LEU A 53 6.42 5.05 4.54
C LEU A 53 7.35 5.81 5.48
N GLU A 54 8.51 6.20 4.98
CA GLU A 54 9.43 7.10 5.67
C GLU A 54 10.07 8.03 4.64
N LYS A 55 9.97 9.34 4.87
CA LYS A 55 10.53 10.38 3.98
C LYS A 55 10.10 10.24 2.52
N GLY A 56 8.84 9.89 2.29
CA GLY A 56 8.26 9.73 0.95
C GLY A 56 8.65 8.44 0.23
N MET A 57 9.23 7.48 0.95
CA MET A 57 9.65 6.18 0.40
C MET A 57 9.07 5.03 1.22
N VAL A 58 8.78 3.91 0.55
CA VAL A 58 8.37 2.67 1.22
C VAL A 58 9.56 2.09 1.97
N GLN A 59 9.44 1.96 3.28
CA GLN A 59 10.37 1.19 4.11
C GLN A 59 10.05 -0.30 4.07
N SER A 60 8.77 -0.65 4.16
CA SER A 60 8.31 -2.05 4.19
C SER A 60 6.85 -2.14 3.79
N ALA A 61 6.45 -3.29 3.24
CA ALA A 61 5.06 -3.61 2.94
C ALA A 61 4.73 -5.02 3.45
N GLU A 62 3.64 -5.11 4.19
CA GLU A 62 3.15 -6.36 4.76
C GLU A 62 1.70 -6.56 4.35
N TYR A 63 1.33 -7.79 4.04
CA TYR A 63 -0.07 -8.11 3.78
C TYR A 63 -0.87 -8.04 5.09
N ASN A 64 -1.93 -7.22 5.12
CA ASN A 64 -2.78 -7.02 6.27
C ASN A 64 -4.21 -7.50 5.97
N PHE A 65 -4.68 -8.44 6.78
CA PHE A 65 -6.02 -9.02 6.70
C PHE A 65 -6.75 -8.73 8.00
N ALA A 66 -7.92 -8.08 7.90
CA ALA A 66 -8.85 -7.97 9.02
C ALA A 66 -9.92 -9.05 8.82
N ASP A 67 -9.77 -10.16 9.56
CA ASP A 67 -10.82 -11.18 9.72
C ASP A 67 -11.84 -10.71 10.77
#